data_AF-A0A3N5IEB4-F1
#
_entry.id   AF-A0A3N5IEB4-F1
#
_cell.length_a   1.000
_cell.length_b   1.000
_cell.length_c   1.000
_cell.angle_alpha   90.00
_cell.angle_beta   90.00
_cell.angle_gamma   90.00
#
_symmetry.space_group_name_H-M   'P 1'
#
loop_
_entity.id
_entity.type
_entity.pdbx_description
1 polymer ?
#
loop_
_entity_poly.entity_id
_entity_poly.type
_entity_poly.pdbx_seq_one_letter_code
_entity_poly.pdbx_strand_id
1 'polypeptide(L)' 'MSDYFAVFGLERRLAIDVAALQRRFYELSRRWHPDFHQAAPANEQAQALQESARVNAAYRALR' A
#
# COMPACT_ATOMS: atom_id res chain seq x y z
N MET A 1 11.37 -4.22 11.74
CA MET A 1 11.82 -3.99 10.35
C MET A 1 10.62 -4.22 9.44
N SER A 2 10.05 -3.15 8.89
CA SER A 2 8.88 -3.26 8.01
C SER A 2 9.34 -3.74 6.63
N ASP A 3 8.92 -4.94 6.23
CA ASP A 3 9.26 -5.48 4.92
C ASP A 3 8.35 -4.83 3.86
N TYR A 4 8.83 -3.72 3.27
CA TYR A 4 8.08 -2.97 2.26
C TYR A 4 7.87 -3.75 0.96
N PHE A 5 8.77 -4.69 0.65
CA PHE A 5 8.58 -5.58 -0.51
C PHE A 5 7.38 -6.50 -0.30
N ALA A 6 7.19 -6.99 0.93
CA ALA A 6 6.03 -7.80 1.29
C ALA A 6 4.70 -7.04 1.17
N VAL A 7 4.68 -5.72 1.37
CA VAL A 7 3.47 -4.88 1.19
C VAL A 7 2.96 -4.98 -0.25
N PHE A 8 3.86 -5.02 -1.24
CA PHE A 8 3.51 -5.12 -2.65
C PHE A 8 3.55 -6.56 -3.20
N GLY A 9 3.86 -7.55 -2.36
CA GLY A 9 4.08 -8.93 -2.79
C GLY A 9 5.23 -9.06 -3.80
N LEU A 10 6.22 -8.16 -3.72
CA LEU A 10 7.38 -8.16 -4.58
C LEU A 10 8.51 -8.95 -3.96
N GLU A 11 9.34 -9.57 -4.80
CA GLU A 11 10.55 -10.23 -4.35
C GLU A 11 11.60 -9.20 -3.92
N ARG A 12 12.34 -9.48 -2.84
CA ARG A 12 13.39 -8.60 -2.33
C ARG A 12 14.59 -8.62 -3.27
N ARG A 13 14.65 -7.65 -4.18
CA ARG A 13 15.75 -7.47 -5.13
C ARG A 13 16.19 -6.01 -5.18
N LEU A 14 17.47 -5.79 -5.42
CA LEU A 14 18.03 -4.44 -5.55
C LEU A 14 17.49 -3.73 -6.81
N ALA A 15 17.31 -4.49 -7.90
CA ALA A 15 16.65 -4.03 -9.11
C ALA A 15 15.13 -4.21 -8.96
N ILE A 16 14.44 -3.13 -8.62
CA ILE A 16 12.99 -3.11 -8.50
C ILE A 16 12.39 -2.77 -9.86
N ASP A 17 11.45 -3.60 -10.31
CA ASP A 17 10.60 -3.25 -11.45
C ASP A 17 9.63 -2.14 -11.02
N VAL A 18 9.98 -0.90 -11.35
CA VAL A 18 9.20 0.29 -11.02
C VAL A 18 7.79 0.24 -11.62
N ALA A 19 7.61 -0.39 -12.79
CA ALA A 19 6.29 -0.55 -13.40
C ALA A 19 5.43 -1.58 -12.65
N ALA A 20 6.03 -2.67 -12.15
CA ALA A 20 5.35 -3.59 -11.23
C ALA A 20 5.00 -2.90 -9.90
N LEU A 21 5.93 -2.13 -9.32
CA LEU A 21 5.70 -1.38 -8.08
C LEU A 21 4.54 -0.39 -8.23
N GLN A 22 4.52 0.40 -9.31
CA GLN A 22 3.42 1.34 -9.58
C GLN A 22 2.07 0.63 -9.76
N ARG A 23 2.03 -0.48 -10.51
CA ARG A 23 0.79 -1.27 -10.67
C ARG A 23 0.25 -1.74 -9.33
N ARG A 24 1.12 -2.34 -8.49
CA ARG A 24 0.74 -2.80 -7.15
C ARG A 24 0.33 -1.66 -6.22
N PHE A 25 1.00 -0.52 -6.31
CA PHE A 25 0.62 0.69 -5.59
C PHE A 25 -0.80 1.12 -5.94
N TYR A 26 -1.12 1.29 -7.23
CA TYR A 26 -2.47 1.69 -7.64
C TYR A 26 -3.55 0.69 -7.23
N GLU A 27 -3.29 -0.61 -7.35
CA GLU A 27 -4.20 -1.67 -6.89
C GLU A 27 -4.49 -1.57 -5.38
N LEU A 28 -3.44 -1.47 -4.56
CA LEU A 28 -3.57 -1.42 -3.10
C LEU A 28 -4.15 -0.09 -2.62
N SER A 29 -3.73 1.03 -3.21
CA SER A 29 -4.28 2.35 -2.90
C SER A 29 -5.77 2.42 -3.20
N ARG A 30 -6.23 1.77 -4.29
CA ARG A 30 -7.66 1.70 -4.58
C ARG A 30 -8.41 0.82 -3.59
N ARG A 31 -7.82 -0.30 -3.16
CA ARG A 31 -8.43 -1.20 -2.16
C ARG A 31 -8.61 -0.54 -0.79
N TRP A 32 -7.62 0.22 -0.37
CA TRP A 32 -7.58 0.86 0.95
C TRP A 32 -7.89 2.36 0.90
N HIS A 33 -8.39 2.89 -0.21
CA HIS A 33 -8.67 4.32 -0.33
C HIS A 33 -9.75 4.71 0.68
N PRO A 34 -9.53 5.71 1.54
CA PRO A 34 -10.50 6.10 2.56
C PRO A 34 -11.86 6.46 1.95
N ASP A 35 -11.90 6.96 0.71
CA ASP A 35 -13.16 7.26 0.00
C ASP A 35 -14.09 6.06 -0.15
N PHE A 36 -13.57 4.84 -0.29
CA PHE A 36 -14.41 3.63 -0.37
C PHE A 36 -14.87 3.14 1.00
N HIS A 37 -14.26 3.64 2.09
CA HIS A 37 -14.51 3.20 3.45
C HIS A 37 -15.22 4.28 4.29
N GLN A 38 -15.62 5.43 3.73
CA GLN A 38 -16.26 6.52 4.48
C GLN A 38 -17.57 6.11 5.17
N ALA A 39 -18.29 5.13 4.60
CA ALA A 39 -19.53 4.59 5.16
C ALA A 39 -19.30 3.38 6.10
N ALA A 40 -18.06 2.90 6.24
CA ALA A 40 -17.70 1.79 7.11
C ALA A 40 -17.67 2.23 8.59
N PRO A 41 -17.78 1.31 9.56
CA PRO A 41 -17.64 1.65 10.97
C PRO A 41 -16.23 2.20 11.29
N ALA A 42 -16.11 2.96 12.39
CA ALA A 42 -14.90 3.73 12.70
C ALA A 42 -13.62 2.88 12.80
N ASN A 43 -13.73 1.62 13.23
CA ASN A 43 -12.64 0.66 13.24
C ASN A 43 -12.13 0.34 11.83
N GLU A 44 -13.03 0.12 10.87
CA GLU A 44 -12.68 -0.17 9.48
C GLU A 44 -12.12 1.06 8.77
N GLN A 45 -12.65 2.25 9.06
CA GLN A 45 -12.07 3.51 8.58
C GLN A 45 -10.63 3.71 9.07
N ALA A 46 -10.38 3.46 10.36
CA ALA A 46 -9.05 3.56 10.95
C ALA A 46 -8.10 2.53 10.33
N GLN A 47 -8.56 1.30 10.08
CA GLN A 47 -7.79 0.27 9.41
C GLN A 47 -7.45 0.66 7.96
N ALA A 48 -8.43 1.12 7.19
CA ALA A 48 -8.21 1.58 5.82
C ALA A 48 -7.20 2.73 5.77
N LEU A 49 -7.30 3.69 6.69
CA LEU A 49 -6.34 4.79 6.80
C LEU A 49 -4.92 4.29 7.13
N GLN A 50 -4.80 3.36 8.08
CA GLN A 50 -3.52 2.79 8.48
C GLN A 50 -2.86 2.00 7.33
N GLU A 51 -3.63 1.18 6.61
CA GLU A 51 -3.13 0.41 5.47
C GLU A 51 -2.78 1.33 4.30
N SER A 52 -3.57 2.36 4.02
CA SER A 52 -3.25 3.39 3.01
C SER A 52 -1.93 4.11 3.36
N ALA A 53 -1.73 4.49 4.62
CA ALA A 53 -0.48 5.10 5.08
C ALA A 53 0.71 4.14 4.91
N ARG A 54 0.53 2.86 5.22
CA ARG A 54 1.56 1.82 5.04
C ARG A 54 1.95 1.63 3.57
N VAL A 55 0.98 1.56 2.67
CA VAL A 55 1.21 1.44 1.23
C VAL A 55 1.97 2.66 0.70
N ASN A 56 1.58 3.87 1.13
CA ASN A 56 2.27 5.11 0.75
C ASN A 56 3.72 5.17 1.25
N ALA A 57 3.96 4.78 2.51
CA ALA A 57 5.30 4.72 3.08
C ALA A 57 6.19 3.71 2.34
N ALA A 58 5.66 2.52 2.05
CA ALA A 58 6.36 1.48 1.31
C ALA A 58 6.70 1.93 -0.11
N TYR A 59 5.77 2.59 -0.82
CA TYR A 59 6.01 3.10 -2.17
C TYR A 59 7.12 4.15 -2.20
N ARG A 60 7.09 5.10 -1.25
CA ARG A 60 8.12 6.14 -1.14
C ARG A 60 9.51 5.59 -0.82
N ALA A 61 9.58 4.48 -0.08
CA ALA A 61 10.84 3.84 0.28
C ALA A 61 11.45 2.98 -0.85
N LEU A 62 10.62 2.48 -1.77
CA LEU A 62 11.03 1.58 -2.86
C LEU A 62 11.15 2.26 -4.23
N ARG A 63 10.70 3.51 -4.36
CA ARG A 63 10.77 4.31 -5.60
C ARG A 63 12.13 4.96 -5.78
#